data_AF-A0AAF0E2R8-F1
#
_entry.id   AF-A0AAF0E2R8-F1
#
_cell.length_a   1.000
_cell.length_b   1.000
_cell.length_c   1.000
_cell.angle_alpha   90.00
_cell.angle_beta   90.00
_cell.angle_gamma   90.00
#
_symmetry.space_group_name_H-M   'P 1'
#
loop_
_entity.id
_entity.type
_entity.pdbx_description
1 polymer ?
#
loop_
_entity_poly.entity_id
_entity_poly.type
_entity_poly.pdbx_seq_one_letter_code
_entity_poly.pdbx_strand_id
1 'polypeptide(L)'
;MASLNFCAECNNLLYPEADNTNHVLMYACRNCPFRTEAENPLVFRNDLKLISKEQPGIIDELMTDPTLRRTQDLTCPSCGHTEYDQSKRTFNKMIFFYVCCYCNHLFRDEPLAKPHEETDYAGLTRMLVSGARGFHAAYIKGTVNEPTEYPKPNAAHGSYHWIFERLISASLVPMIAVATVKHGACGTLDGVLSATLLMHSHIGFDALLVDYLDKRKFPVTGPVAKWILRAATVATAVGLYDDIGLTELVAKLWMA
;
A
#
# COMPACT_ATOMS: atom_id res chain seq x y z
N MET A 1 22.65 1.70 22.92
CA MET A 1 22.41 0.78 21.78
C MET A 1 23.64 -0.08 21.65
N ALA A 2 23.52 -1.33 21.20
CA ALA A 2 24.72 -2.12 20.88
C ALA A 2 25.41 -1.44 19.68
N SER A 3 26.63 -0.92 19.88
CA SER A 3 27.45 -0.29 18.84
C SER A 3 28.58 -1.24 18.43
N LEU A 4 29.03 -1.12 17.18
CA LEU A 4 30.19 -1.86 16.68
C LEU A 4 31.47 -1.10 17.04
N ASN A 5 32.43 -1.79 17.67
CA ASN A 5 33.72 -1.21 18.07
C ASN A 5 34.83 -1.74 17.16
N PHE A 6 35.80 -0.87 16.84
CA PHE A 6 36.91 -1.18 15.93
C PHE A 6 38.25 -1.10 16.66
N CYS A 7 39.20 -1.93 16.23
CA CYS A 7 40.55 -1.95 16.77
C CYS A 7 41.32 -0.68 16.41
N ALA A 8 41.99 -0.06 17.39
CA ALA A 8 42.78 1.15 17.18
C ALA A 8 44.02 0.94 16.28
N GLU A 9 44.55 -0.27 16.20
CA GLU A 9 45.79 -0.57 15.46
C GLU A 9 45.52 -1.01 14.02
N CYS A 10 44.57 -1.92 13.80
CA CYS A 10 44.34 -2.55 12.50
C CYS A 10 42.96 -2.26 11.90
N ASN A 11 42.14 -1.44 12.57
CA ASN A 11 40.80 -1.05 12.14
C ASN A 11 39.85 -2.22 11.80
N ASN A 12 40.12 -3.41 12.36
CA ASN A 12 39.25 -4.57 12.24
C ASN A 12 38.16 -4.57 13.31
N LEU A 13 37.03 -5.21 13.02
CA LEU A 13 35.92 -5.37 13.97
C LEU A 13 36.37 -6.13 15.23
N LEU A 14 36.04 -5.59 16.40
CA LEU A 14 36.29 -6.25 17.68
C LEU A 14 35.18 -7.24 18.03
N TYR A 15 35.57 -8.34 18.66
CA TYR A 15 34.67 -9.41 19.07
C TYR A 15 34.54 -9.45 20.60
N PRO A 16 33.34 -9.70 21.14
CA PRO A 16 33.15 -9.86 22.57
C PRO A 16 33.86 -11.13 23.07
N GLU A 17 34.66 -11.00 24.13
CA GLU A 17 35.38 -12.07 24.81
C GLU A 17 35.20 -11.88 26.33
N ALA A 18 34.95 -12.97 27.05
CA ALA A 18 34.82 -12.90 28.51
C ALA A 18 36.19 -13.09 29.17
N ASP A 19 36.60 -12.13 30.01
CA ASP A 19 37.69 -12.34 30.96
C ASP A 19 37.16 -13.12 32.16
N ASN A 20 37.44 -14.42 32.21
CA ASN A 20 37.00 -15.32 33.29
C ASN A 20 37.70 -15.04 34.62
N THR A 21 38.82 -14.33 34.64
CA THR A 21 39.56 -14.00 35.86
C THR A 21 38.98 -12.79 36.58
N ASN A 22 38.67 -11.73 35.82
CA ASN A 22 38.09 -10.50 36.38
C ASN A 22 36.56 -10.45 36.26
N HIS A 23 35.95 -11.40 35.56
CA HIS A 23 34.51 -11.43 35.25
C HIS A 23 34.02 -10.18 34.52
N VAL A 24 34.85 -9.66 33.61
CA VAL A 24 34.56 -8.46 32.81
C VAL A 24 34.41 -8.83 31.34
N LEU A 25 33.49 -8.14 30.65
CA LEU A 25 33.33 -8.25 29.21
C LEU A 25 34.40 -7.43 28.50
N MET A 26 35.18 -8.09 27.65
CA MET A 26 36.22 -7.47 26.85
C MET A 26 35.86 -7.49 25.37
N TYR A 27 36.42 -6.58 24.60
CA TYR A 27 36.41 -6.57 23.15
C TYR A 27 37.83 -6.86 22.64
N ALA A 28 38.00 -7.94 21.91
CA ALA A 28 39.29 -8.41 21.42
C ALA A 28 39.34 -8.45 19.88
N CYS A 29 40.51 -8.10 19.32
CA CYS A 29 40.77 -8.28 17.90
C CYS A 29 41.21 -9.72 17.60
N ARG A 30 40.83 -10.26 16.44
CA ARG A 30 41.31 -11.59 15.97
C ARG A 30 42.61 -11.53 15.19
N ASN A 31 42.99 -10.35 14.69
CA ASN A 31 44.13 -10.15 13.80
C ASN A 31 45.38 -9.60 14.51
N CYS A 32 45.21 -8.98 15.69
CA CYS A 32 46.30 -8.42 16.49
C CYS A 32 46.00 -8.65 17.98
N PRO A 33 46.97 -8.44 18.90
CA PRO A 33 46.79 -8.71 20.33
C PRO A 33 45.97 -7.63 21.07
N PHE A 34 45.37 -6.67 20.36
CA PHE A 34 44.59 -5.58 20.95
C PHE A 34 43.33 -6.09 21.68
N ARG A 35 43.15 -5.62 22.92
CA ARG A 35 42.01 -5.91 23.80
C ARG A 35 41.61 -4.65 24.56
N THR A 36 40.31 -4.44 24.75
CA THR A 36 39.78 -3.30 25.51
C THR A 36 38.55 -3.72 26.31
N GLU A 37 38.25 -3.03 27.41
CA GLU A 37 37.07 -3.30 28.24
C GLU A 37 35.79 -2.76 27.57
N ALA A 38 34.68 -3.49 27.68
CA ALA A 38 33.41 -3.05 27.11
C ALA A 38 32.74 -1.99 27.98
N GLU A 39 32.47 -0.81 27.41
CA GLU A 39 31.70 0.26 28.09
C GLU A 39 30.24 -0.14 28.37
N ASN A 40 29.65 -0.99 27.52
CA ASN A 40 28.27 -1.43 27.62
C ASN A 40 28.19 -2.96 27.70
N PRO A 41 27.49 -3.54 28.69
CA PRO A 41 27.33 -5.00 28.79
C PRO A 41 26.43 -5.60 27.70
N LEU A 42 25.68 -4.78 26.95
CA LEU A 42 24.77 -5.24 25.90
C LEU A 42 25.52 -5.59 24.60
N VAL A 43 25.80 -6.88 24.40
CA VAL A 43 26.47 -7.41 23.19
C VAL A 43 25.55 -7.44 21.97
N PHE A 44 24.32 -7.89 22.14
CA PHE A 44 23.38 -8.08 21.04
C PHE A 44 21.98 -7.68 21.45
N ARG A 45 21.28 -7.00 20.54
CA ARG A 45 19.89 -6.59 20.71
C ARG A 45 19.13 -6.94 19.44
N ASN A 46 18.21 -7.89 19.55
CA ASN A 46 17.27 -8.19 18.47
C ASN A 46 16.00 -7.35 18.64
N ASP A 47 15.90 -6.28 17.86
CA ASP A 47 14.73 -5.44 17.87
C ASP A 47 13.69 -5.91 16.84
N LEU A 48 12.80 -6.80 17.29
CA LEU A 48 11.74 -7.39 16.45
C LEU A 48 10.71 -6.37 15.93
N LYS A 49 10.65 -5.17 16.52
CA LYS A 49 9.71 -4.09 16.15
C LYS A 49 10.36 -2.96 15.33
N LEU A 50 11.64 -3.09 14.96
CA LEU A 50 12.43 -1.99 14.40
C LEU A 50 12.15 -1.66 12.93
N ILE A 51 11.27 -2.40 12.25
CA ILE A 51 10.66 -1.97 10.98
C ILE A 51 9.86 -0.65 11.14
N SER A 52 9.72 -0.13 12.37
CA SER A 52 9.10 1.18 12.65
C SER A 52 9.94 2.13 13.51
N LYS A 53 11.28 2.09 13.45
CA LYS A 53 11.97 3.38 13.57
C LYS A 53 11.64 4.12 12.29
N GLU A 54 10.48 4.78 12.30
CA GLU A 54 10.03 5.71 11.29
C GLU A 54 11.04 6.87 11.31
N GLN A 55 12.20 6.61 10.71
CA GLN A 55 13.22 7.61 10.55
C GLN A 55 12.74 8.48 9.40
N PRO A 56 12.71 9.80 9.62
CA PRO A 56 12.49 10.71 8.51
C PRO A 56 13.48 10.38 7.40
N GLY A 57 13.04 10.54 6.16
CA GLY A 57 13.97 10.53 5.06
C GLY A 57 14.99 11.65 5.17
N ILE A 58 15.91 11.68 4.23
CA ILE A 58 16.73 12.86 4.00
C ILE A 58 15.75 13.99 3.68
N ILE A 59 15.76 15.03 4.52
CA ILE A 59 14.87 16.20 4.43
C ILE A 59 15.46 17.30 3.56
N ASP A 60 16.69 17.11 3.08
CA ASP A 60 17.40 18.08 2.26
C ASP A 60 16.69 18.21 0.90
N GLU A 61 16.38 19.45 0.53
CA GLU A 61 15.72 19.84 -0.73
C GLU A 61 14.28 19.35 -0.92
N LEU A 62 13.60 18.88 0.13
CA LEU A 62 12.22 18.42 0.01
C LEU A 62 11.27 19.51 -0.56
N MET A 63 11.55 20.78 -0.26
CA MET A 63 10.73 21.94 -0.66
C MET A 63 10.68 22.20 -2.17
N THR A 64 11.67 21.69 -2.92
CA THR A 64 11.72 21.85 -4.38
C THR A 64 10.97 20.74 -5.12
N ASP A 65 10.56 19.67 -4.42
CA ASP A 65 9.86 18.54 -5.03
C ASP A 65 8.39 18.89 -5.33
N PRO A 66 7.99 19.00 -6.61
CA PRO A 66 6.60 19.32 -6.98
C PRO A 66 5.64 18.13 -6.78
N THR A 67 6.15 16.95 -6.43
CA THR A 67 5.36 15.71 -6.33
C THR A 67 4.77 15.48 -4.93
N LEU A 68 5.24 16.22 -3.94
CA LEU A 68 4.79 16.11 -2.56
C LEU A 68 3.55 16.99 -2.32
N ARG A 69 2.71 16.56 -1.36
CA ARG A 69 1.44 17.25 -1.09
C ARG A 69 1.66 18.37 -0.09
N ARG A 70 1.29 19.58 -0.50
CA ARG A 70 1.28 20.74 0.40
C ARG A 70 -0.04 20.84 1.15
N THR A 71 0.00 21.02 2.46
CA THR A 71 -1.18 21.24 3.31
C THR A 71 -1.04 22.58 4.02
N GLN A 72 -2.12 23.38 4.04
CA GLN A 72 -2.18 24.69 4.69
C GLN A 72 -2.89 24.67 6.05
N ASP A 73 -3.49 23.54 6.41
CA ASP A 73 -4.36 23.38 7.57
C ASP A 73 -3.62 23.08 8.88
N LEU A 74 -2.29 22.97 8.83
CA LEU A 74 -1.43 22.64 9.97
C LEU A 74 -0.59 23.87 10.34
N THR A 75 -0.11 23.97 11.58
CA THR A 75 0.73 25.09 12.04
C THR A 75 2.01 24.55 12.66
N CYS A 76 3.16 25.14 12.33
CA CYS A 76 4.46 24.62 12.75
C CYS A 76 4.60 24.87 14.25
N PRO A 77 4.93 23.84 15.06
CA PRO A 77 5.17 24.03 16.49
C PRO A 77 6.40 24.90 16.79
N SER A 78 7.31 25.08 15.82
CA SER A 78 8.54 25.87 15.97
C SER A 78 8.36 27.33 15.53
N CYS A 79 7.78 27.57 14.34
CA CYS A 79 7.76 28.92 13.74
C CYS A 79 6.35 29.48 13.43
N GLY A 80 5.27 28.73 13.67
CA GLY A 80 3.90 29.22 13.49
C GLY A 80 3.43 29.47 12.05
N HIS A 81 4.20 29.10 11.02
CA HIS A 81 3.77 29.24 9.61
C HIS A 81 2.72 28.18 9.24
N THR A 82 2.17 28.20 8.02
CA THR A 82 1.10 27.26 7.61
C THR A 82 1.46 26.36 6.43
N GLU A 83 2.62 26.53 5.80
CA GLU A 83 3.01 25.72 4.63
C GLU A 83 3.89 24.52 5.03
N TYR A 84 3.41 23.32 4.72
CA TYR A 84 4.10 22.04 4.96
C TYR A 84 4.08 21.15 3.76
N ASP A 85 5.15 20.37 3.63
CA ASP A 85 5.22 19.30 2.65
C ASP A 85 5.02 17.93 3.29
N GLN A 86 4.10 17.14 2.74
CA GLN A 86 3.83 15.77 3.19
C GLN A 86 4.83 14.82 2.56
N SER A 87 5.78 14.32 3.36
CA SER A 87 6.60 13.19 2.93
C SER A 87 5.79 11.89 2.99
N LYS A 88 5.76 11.14 1.88
CA LYS A 88 5.24 9.77 1.86
C LYS A 88 6.33 8.78 2.27
N ARG A 89 6.01 7.81 3.14
CA ARG A 89 6.78 6.55 3.24
C ARG A 89 5.91 5.31 3.46
N THR A 90 6.55 4.20 3.10
CA THR A 90 6.03 2.90 2.66
C THR A 90 5.86 1.87 3.79
N PHE A 91 5.29 2.21 4.95
CA PHE A 91 5.01 1.20 5.98
C PHE A 91 3.69 1.40 6.74
N ASN A 92 3.18 0.30 7.31
CA ASN A 92 1.78 -0.01 7.67
C ASN A 92 1.02 0.95 8.62
N LYS A 93 1.64 2.00 9.18
CA LYS A 93 0.94 2.98 10.01
C LYS A 93 0.74 4.26 9.19
N MET A 94 -0.51 4.71 9.06
CA MET A 94 -0.86 5.96 8.38
C MET A 94 -0.50 7.19 9.23
N ILE A 95 0.79 7.34 9.58
CA ILE A 95 1.32 8.51 10.28
C ILE A 95 1.98 9.42 9.23
N PHE A 96 1.62 10.70 9.24
CA PHE A 96 2.21 11.70 8.37
C PHE A 96 3.39 12.41 9.05
N PHE A 97 4.45 12.61 8.27
CA PHE A 97 5.57 13.47 8.63
C PHE A 97 5.48 14.76 7.82
N TYR A 98 5.55 15.88 8.53
CA TYR A 98 5.48 17.22 7.98
C TYR A 98 6.83 17.91 8.12
N VAL A 99 7.27 18.55 7.03
CA VAL A 99 8.44 19.42 7.05
C VAL A 99 7.99 20.85 6.77
N CYS A 100 8.35 21.78 7.65
CA CYS A 100 8.02 23.20 7.47
C CYS A 100 8.88 23.85 6.38
N CYS A 101 8.25 24.51 5.41
CA CYS A 101 8.93 25.19 4.29
C CYS A 101 9.84 26.37 4.70
N TYR A 102 9.68 26.89 5.91
CA TYR A 102 10.41 28.08 6.38
C TYR A 102 11.57 27.78 7.33
N CYS A 103 11.36 26.84 8.25
CA CYS A 103 12.33 26.55 9.32
C CYS A 103 12.94 25.14 9.23
N ASN A 104 12.57 24.35 8.22
CA ASN A 104 12.98 22.94 8.07
C ASN A 104 12.73 22.07 9.31
N HIS A 105 11.80 22.48 10.17
CA HIS A 105 11.40 21.69 11.32
C HIS A 105 10.56 20.50 10.86
N LEU A 106 11.06 19.31 11.14
CA LEU A 106 10.34 18.06 10.96
C LEU A 106 9.51 17.79 12.22
N PHE A 107 8.22 17.57 12.01
CA PHE A 107 7.31 17.13 13.06
C PHE A 107 6.32 16.11 12.49
N ARG A 108 5.60 15.45 13.38
CA ARG A 108 4.70 14.34 13.08
C ARG A 108 3.36 14.66 13.71
N ASP A 109 2.28 14.18 13.11
CA ASP A 109 0.99 14.21 13.80
C ASP A 109 1.12 13.38 15.08
N GLU A 110 1.04 14.05 16.21
CA GLU A 110 0.92 13.40 17.49
C GLU A 110 -0.51 12.87 17.56
N PRO A 111 -0.73 11.56 17.78
CA PRO A 111 -2.08 11.05 17.97
C PRO A 111 -2.68 11.79 19.16
N LEU A 112 -3.80 12.49 18.95
CA LEU A 112 -4.54 13.20 19.98
C LEU A 112 -4.53 12.34 21.26
N ALA A 113 -3.97 12.88 22.34
CA ALA A 113 -4.01 12.22 23.63
C ALA A 113 -5.47 11.88 23.92
N LYS A 114 -5.77 10.58 24.11
CA LYS A 114 -7.13 10.16 24.40
C LYS A 114 -7.57 10.89 25.68
N PRO A 115 -8.79 11.46 25.72
CA PRO A 115 -9.34 11.90 27.00
C PRO A 115 -9.30 10.72 27.96
N HIS A 116 -8.81 10.96 29.18
CA HIS A 116 -8.82 9.96 30.24
C HIS A 116 -10.25 9.42 30.36
N GLU A 117 -10.40 8.11 30.20
CA GLU A 117 -11.68 7.42 30.35
C GLU A 117 -12.02 7.41 31.85
N GLU A 118 -12.65 8.48 32.30
CA GLU A 118 -13.20 8.62 33.65
C GLU A 118 -14.40 7.68 33.74
N THR A 119 -14.23 6.60 34.51
CA THR A 119 -15.25 5.57 34.71
C THR A 119 -16.31 6.10 35.68
N ASP A 120 -17.36 6.73 35.16
CA ASP A 120 -18.47 7.22 35.98
C ASP A 120 -19.81 6.57 35.57
N TYR A 121 -20.24 5.57 36.34
CA TYR A 121 -21.50 4.83 36.16
C TYR A 121 -22.71 5.59 36.74
N ALA A 122 -22.89 6.87 36.38
CA ALA A 122 -23.97 7.69 36.96
C ALA A 122 -24.67 8.66 35.99
N GLY A 123 -24.57 8.45 34.67
CA GLY A 123 -24.99 9.43 33.66
C GLY A 123 -26.23 9.12 32.82
N LEU A 124 -27.22 8.35 33.31
CA LEU A 124 -28.38 7.94 32.48
C LEU A 124 -29.54 8.95 32.40
N THR A 125 -29.38 10.17 32.92
CA THR A 125 -30.47 11.17 33.03
C THR A 125 -30.30 12.44 32.19
N ARG A 126 -29.40 12.47 31.18
CA ARG A 126 -29.15 13.73 30.44
C ARG A 126 -29.03 13.64 28.92
N MET A 127 -29.69 12.68 28.26
CA MET A 127 -29.74 12.58 26.79
C MET A 127 -31.14 12.80 26.20
N LEU A 128 -31.78 13.94 26.50
CA LEU A 128 -33.00 14.37 25.80
C LEU A 128 -32.96 15.81 25.30
N VAL A 129 -31.79 16.36 25.01
CA VAL A 129 -31.69 17.67 24.36
C VAL A 129 -30.59 17.67 23.31
N SER A 130 -30.96 18.09 22.10
CA SER A 130 -30.13 18.44 20.94
C SER A 130 -29.80 17.33 19.93
N GLY A 131 -30.68 17.22 18.92
CA GLY A 131 -30.31 17.20 17.50
C GLY A 131 -29.22 16.23 17.07
N ALA A 132 -29.63 15.02 16.70
CA ALA A 132 -28.79 14.04 16.03
C ALA A 132 -28.26 14.57 14.68
N ARG A 133 -27.02 15.07 14.68
CA ARG A 133 -26.18 15.03 13.47
C ARG A 133 -25.53 13.65 13.44
N GLY A 134 -25.64 12.98 12.30
CA GLY A 134 -25.18 11.61 12.11
C GLY A 134 -23.74 11.42 12.60
N PHE A 135 -23.57 10.57 13.60
CA PHE A 135 -22.29 9.99 13.90
C PHE A 135 -21.86 9.18 12.66
N HIS A 136 -20.87 9.69 11.92
CA HIS A 136 -20.10 8.86 11.00
C HIS A 136 -19.52 7.73 11.85
N ALA A 137 -20.05 6.52 11.68
CA ALA A 137 -19.50 5.33 12.31
C ALA A 137 -18.00 5.30 12.03
N ALA A 138 -17.19 5.25 13.09
CA ALA A 138 -15.74 5.20 12.96
C ALA A 138 -15.36 4.08 11.99
N TYR A 139 -14.56 4.41 10.98
CA TYR A 139 -14.11 3.48 9.93
C TYR A 139 -13.29 2.30 10.50
N ILE A 140 -12.77 2.45 11.71
CA ILE A 140 -12.01 1.42 12.43
C ILE A 140 -12.99 0.47 13.09
N LYS A 141 -13.07 -0.76 12.56
CA LYS A 141 -13.74 -1.87 13.25
C LYS A 141 -12.80 -2.37 14.34
N GLY A 142 -13.23 -2.28 15.60
CA GLY A 142 -12.47 -2.79 16.75
C GLY A 142 -11.71 -1.72 17.56
N THR A 143 -10.90 -2.18 18.50
CA THR A 143 -10.02 -1.34 19.32
C THR A 143 -8.68 -1.08 18.63
N VAL A 144 -7.96 -0.01 19.01
CA VAL A 144 -6.66 0.37 18.42
C VAL A 144 -5.60 -0.74 18.51
N ASN A 145 -5.76 -1.69 19.44
CA ASN A 145 -4.82 -2.78 19.67
C ASN A 145 -5.24 -4.11 19.03
N GLU A 146 -6.41 -4.17 18.38
CA GLU A 146 -6.81 -5.36 17.65
C GLU A 146 -6.07 -5.40 16.30
N PRO A 147 -5.38 -6.51 15.98
CA PRO A 147 -4.80 -6.68 14.66
C PRO A 147 -5.92 -6.62 13.63
N THR A 148 -5.73 -5.84 12.57
CA THR A 148 -6.65 -5.87 11.43
C THR A 148 -6.77 -7.31 10.97
N GLU A 149 -7.99 -7.85 10.98
CA GLU A 149 -8.24 -9.20 10.47
C GLU A 149 -7.97 -9.19 8.96
N TYR A 150 -6.85 -9.80 8.58
CA TYR A 150 -6.57 -10.07 7.18
C TYR A 150 -7.40 -11.27 6.74
N PRO A 151 -8.09 -11.17 5.59
CA PRO A 151 -8.70 -12.37 5.02
C PRO A 151 -7.61 -13.43 4.81
N LYS A 152 -7.95 -14.69 5.06
CA LYS A 152 -7.00 -15.80 4.86
C LYS A 152 -6.48 -15.77 3.40
N PRO A 153 -5.17 -15.94 3.17
CA PRO A 153 -4.60 -15.92 1.82
C PRO A 153 -5.31 -16.94 0.94
N ASN A 154 -5.77 -16.50 -0.23
CA ASN A 154 -6.33 -17.38 -1.25
C ASN A 154 -5.60 -17.15 -2.57
N ALA A 155 -4.90 -18.18 -3.06
CA ALA A 155 -4.17 -18.13 -4.33
C ALA A 155 -5.05 -17.74 -5.52
N ALA A 156 -6.36 -18.07 -5.47
CA ALA A 156 -7.33 -17.71 -6.50
C ALA A 156 -7.47 -16.19 -6.68
N HIS A 157 -7.34 -15.39 -5.61
CA HIS A 157 -7.46 -13.93 -5.67
C HIS A 157 -6.15 -13.23 -6.04
N GLY A 158 -5.01 -13.92 -5.93
CA GLY A 158 -3.69 -13.34 -6.15
C GLY A 158 -3.01 -13.95 -7.37
N SER A 159 -2.24 -15.03 -7.14
CA SER A 159 -1.37 -15.61 -8.15
C SER A 159 -2.13 -16.20 -9.35
N TYR A 160 -3.23 -16.93 -9.12
CA TYR A 160 -3.98 -17.53 -10.23
C TYR A 160 -4.68 -16.48 -11.09
N HIS A 161 -5.28 -15.46 -10.47
CA HIS A 161 -5.89 -14.35 -11.19
C HIS A 161 -4.86 -13.64 -12.09
N TRP A 162 -3.67 -13.32 -11.53
CA TRP A 162 -2.60 -12.69 -12.28
C TRP A 162 -2.10 -13.55 -13.44
N ILE A 163 -1.82 -14.84 -13.21
CA ILE A 163 -1.35 -15.76 -14.27
C ILE A 163 -2.40 -15.86 -15.38
N PHE A 164 -3.68 -16.00 -15.02
CA PHE A 164 -4.78 -16.10 -15.96
C PHE A 164 -4.91 -14.85 -16.84
N GLU A 165 -4.87 -13.66 -16.24
CA GLU A 165 -4.87 -12.40 -16.99
C GLU A 165 -3.70 -12.31 -17.98
N ARG A 166 -2.49 -12.63 -17.53
CA ARG A 166 -1.30 -12.54 -18.38
C ARG A 166 -1.37 -13.54 -19.53
N LEU A 167 -1.88 -14.76 -19.29
CA LEU A 167 -2.07 -15.77 -20.32
C LEU A 167 -3.05 -15.29 -21.39
N ILE A 168 -4.22 -14.77 -20.98
CA ILE A 168 -5.21 -14.23 -21.91
C ILE A 168 -4.61 -13.07 -22.73
N SER A 169 -3.94 -12.13 -22.07
CA SER A 169 -3.32 -10.97 -22.72
C SER A 169 -2.25 -11.39 -23.72
N ALA A 170 -1.40 -12.36 -23.37
CA ALA A 170 -0.37 -12.89 -24.25
C ALA A 170 -0.96 -13.67 -25.43
N SER A 171 -2.04 -14.42 -25.22
CA SER A 171 -2.71 -15.20 -26.27
C SER A 171 -3.44 -14.33 -27.30
N LEU A 172 -3.94 -13.16 -26.90
CA LEU A 172 -4.62 -12.23 -27.79
C LEU A 172 -3.71 -11.68 -28.90
N VAL A 173 -2.42 -11.46 -28.60
CA VAL A 173 -1.46 -10.89 -29.56
C VAL A 173 -1.36 -11.71 -30.86
N PRO A 174 -1.00 -13.02 -30.82
CA PRO A 174 -0.96 -13.83 -32.04
C PRO A 174 -2.35 -14.06 -32.66
N MET A 175 -3.41 -14.14 -31.85
CA MET A 175 -4.76 -14.34 -32.37
C MET A 175 -5.24 -13.14 -33.19
N ILE A 176 -5.02 -11.91 -32.73
CA ILE A 176 -5.34 -10.70 -33.47
C ILE A 176 -4.52 -10.63 -34.76
N ALA A 177 -3.22 -10.99 -34.71
CA ALA A 177 -2.37 -11.01 -35.89
C ALA A 177 -2.86 -11.99 -36.97
N VAL A 178 -3.37 -13.17 -36.57
CA VAL A 178 -3.97 -14.12 -37.52
C VAL A 178 -5.32 -13.59 -38.04
N ALA A 179 -6.12 -13.00 -37.18
CA ALA A 179 -7.45 -12.49 -37.49
C ALA A 179 -7.44 -11.34 -38.50
N THR A 180 -6.42 -10.47 -38.49
CA THR A 180 -6.30 -9.37 -39.48
C THR A 180 -5.93 -9.85 -40.88
N VAL A 181 -5.24 -10.99 -41.00
CA VAL A 181 -4.83 -11.56 -42.29
C VAL A 181 -5.89 -12.53 -42.85
N LYS A 182 -6.63 -13.21 -41.98
CA LYS A 182 -7.64 -14.22 -42.33
C LYS A 182 -9.03 -13.89 -41.78
N HIS A 183 -9.48 -12.64 -41.94
CA HIS A 183 -10.82 -12.23 -41.49
C HIS A 183 -11.90 -13.09 -42.18
N GLY A 184 -12.93 -13.49 -41.42
CA GLY A 184 -14.06 -14.28 -41.93
C GLY A 184 -13.73 -15.73 -42.36
N ALA A 185 -12.49 -16.20 -42.25
CA ALA A 185 -12.08 -17.51 -42.77
C ALA A 185 -12.54 -18.69 -41.90
N CYS A 186 -12.73 -18.49 -40.59
CA CYS A 186 -13.07 -19.55 -39.66
C CYS A 186 -13.90 -19.02 -38.48
N GLY A 187 -15.17 -19.42 -38.40
CA GLY A 187 -16.08 -18.99 -37.33
C GLY A 187 -15.63 -19.40 -35.91
N THR A 188 -14.86 -20.49 -35.77
CA THR A 188 -14.31 -20.89 -34.47
C THR A 188 -13.16 -19.98 -34.04
N LEU A 189 -12.32 -19.52 -34.97
CA LEU A 189 -11.26 -18.55 -34.66
C LEU A 189 -11.87 -17.21 -34.25
N ASP A 190 -12.92 -16.76 -34.95
CA ASP A 190 -13.68 -15.56 -34.60
C ASP A 190 -14.37 -15.68 -33.25
N GLY A 191 -14.98 -16.84 -32.93
CA GLY A 191 -15.60 -17.10 -31.65
C GLY A 191 -14.60 -17.18 -30.48
N VAL A 192 -13.44 -17.79 -30.69
CA VAL A 192 -12.38 -17.85 -29.66
C VAL A 192 -11.76 -16.47 -29.46
N LEU A 193 -11.53 -15.70 -30.53
CA LEU A 193 -11.07 -14.32 -30.46
C LEU A 193 -12.06 -13.43 -29.72
N SER A 194 -13.34 -13.50 -30.06
CA SER A 194 -14.37 -12.68 -29.45
C SER A 194 -14.56 -13.01 -27.96
N ALA A 195 -14.57 -14.29 -27.59
CA ALA A 195 -14.67 -14.72 -26.20
C ALA A 195 -13.45 -14.32 -25.37
N THR A 196 -12.24 -14.49 -25.93
CA THR A 196 -10.99 -14.14 -25.25
C THR A 196 -10.87 -12.62 -25.06
N LEU A 197 -11.24 -11.84 -26.09
CA LEU A 197 -11.27 -10.38 -26.02
C LEU A 197 -12.29 -9.89 -25.00
N LEU A 198 -13.50 -10.45 -25.01
CA LEU A 198 -14.55 -10.10 -24.06
C LEU A 198 -14.12 -10.39 -22.61
N MET A 199 -13.51 -11.54 -22.36
CA MET A 199 -12.99 -11.91 -21.05
C MET A 199 -11.87 -10.95 -20.61
N HIS A 200 -10.92 -10.63 -21.50
CA HIS A 200 -9.84 -9.68 -21.19
C HIS A 200 -10.38 -8.28 -20.85
N SER A 201 -11.33 -7.78 -21.65
CA SER A 201 -11.96 -6.48 -21.41
C SER A 201 -12.74 -6.47 -20.09
N HIS A 202 -13.50 -7.51 -19.76
CA HIS A 202 -14.23 -7.59 -18.50
C HIS A 202 -13.30 -7.49 -17.29
N ILE A 203 -12.20 -8.24 -17.28
CA ILE A 203 -11.23 -8.20 -16.18
C ILE A 203 -10.54 -6.84 -16.08
N GLY A 204 -10.15 -6.24 -17.21
CA GLY A 204 -9.54 -4.91 -17.23
C GLY A 204 -10.47 -3.82 -16.71
N PHE A 205 -11.75 -3.85 -17.06
CA PHE A 205 -12.74 -2.92 -16.53
C PHE A 205 -13.06 -3.18 -15.06
N ASP A 206 -13.11 -4.44 -14.59
CA ASP A 206 -13.32 -4.74 -13.18
C ASP A 206 -12.16 -4.21 -12.32
N ALA A 207 -10.92 -4.33 -12.80
CA ALA A 207 -9.76 -3.72 -12.15
C ALA A 207 -9.88 -2.19 -12.06
N LEU A 208 -10.31 -1.53 -13.15
CA LEU A 208 -10.56 -0.08 -13.14
C LEU A 208 -11.65 0.31 -12.13
N LEU A 209 -12.74 -0.46 -12.03
CA LEU A 209 -13.80 -0.21 -11.05
C LEU A 209 -13.33 -0.44 -9.61
N VAL A 210 -12.50 -1.45 -9.35
CA VAL A 210 -11.93 -1.73 -8.03
C VAL A 210 -11.03 -0.58 -7.55
N ASP A 211 -10.18 -0.04 -8.43
CA ASP A 211 -9.22 1.00 -8.06
C ASP A 211 -9.88 2.39 -7.91
N TYR A 212 -10.77 2.76 -8.84
CA TYR A 212 -11.31 4.13 -8.91
C TYR A 212 -12.69 4.28 -8.27
N LEU A 213 -13.51 3.22 -8.26
CA LEU A 213 -14.88 3.23 -7.75
C LEU A 213 -15.07 2.24 -6.59
N ASP A 214 -14.13 2.29 -5.64
CA ASP A 214 -14.16 1.42 -4.47
C ASP A 214 -15.41 1.63 -3.59
N LYS A 215 -15.99 0.53 -3.09
CA LYS A 215 -17.23 0.53 -2.31
C LYS A 215 -17.13 1.36 -1.02
N ARG A 216 -15.91 1.50 -0.46
CA ARG A 216 -15.69 2.24 0.79
C ARG A 216 -15.93 3.72 0.60
N LYS A 217 -15.52 4.26 -0.55
CA LYS A 217 -15.70 5.68 -0.90
C LYS A 217 -17.04 5.92 -1.56
N PHE A 218 -17.49 5.00 -2.41
CA PHE A 218 -18.74 5.11 -3.16
C PHE A 218 -19.65 3.90 -2.88
N PRO A 219 -20.41 3.91 -1.78
CA PRO A 219 -21.18 2.74 -1.33
C PRO A 219 -22.34 2.37 -2.25
N VAL A 220 -22.84 3.31 -3.06
CA VAL A 220 -23.93 3.09 -4.03
C VAL A 220 -23.38 2.93 -5.44
N THR A 221 -22.56 3.89 -5.90
CA THR A 221 -22.05 3.91 -7.28
C THR A 221 -21.12 2.73 -7.58
N GLY A 222 -20.26 2.33 -6.63
CA GLY A 222 -19.33 1.21 -6.84
C GLY A 222 -20.05 -0.12 -7.15
N PRO A 223 -20.99 -0.58 -6.30
CA PRO A 223 -21.77 -1.79 -6.56
C PRO A 223 -22.62 -1.71 -7.84
N VAL A 224 -23.24 -0.57 -8.12
CA VAL A 224 -24.05 -0.38 -9.33
C VAL A 224 -23.17 -0.49 -10.59
N ALA A 225 -22.01 0.16 -10.61
CA ALA A 225 -21.07 0.08 -11.73
C ALA A 225 -20.60 -1.35 -12.02
N LYS A 226 -20.36 -2.15 -10.97
CA LYS A 226 -20.01 -3.58 -11.12
C LYS A 226 -21.13 -4.41 -11.75
N TRP A 227 -22.38 -4.14 -11.37
CA TRP A 227 -23.54 -4.81 -11.98
C TRP A 227 -23.76 -4.38 -13.43
N ILE A 228 -23.56 -3.10 -13.74
CA ILE A 228 -23.59 -2.59 -15.12
C ILE A 228 -22.53 -3.29 -15.97
N LEU A 229 -21.31 -3.42 -15.47
CA LEU A 229 -20.23 -4.12 -16.19
C LEU A 229 -20.63 -5.57 -16.49
N ARG A 230 -21.19 -6.31 -15.52
CA ARG A 230 -21.66 -7.69 -15.73
C ARG A 230 -22.80 -7.76 -16.75
N ALA A 231 -23.76 -6.86 -16.68
CA ALA A 231 -24.86 -6.79 -17.64
C ALA A 231 -24.35 -6.49 -19.05
N ALA A 232 -23.42 -5.55 -19.18
CA ALA A 232 -22.77 -5.22 -20.45
C ALA A 232 -22.00 -6.43 -21.01
N THR A 233 -21.24 -7.14 -20.19
CA THR A 233 -20.53 -8.36 -20.63
C THR A 233 -21.47 -9.46 -21.11
N VAL A 234 -22.59 -9.69 -20.42
CA VAL A 234 -23.60 -10.66 -20.87
C VAL A 234 -24.27 -10.20 -22.17
N ALA A 235 -24.63 -8.92 -22.27
CA ALA A 235 -25.23 -8.36 -23.48
C ALA A 235 -24.28 -8.49 -24.68
N THR A 236 -22.99 -8.18 -24.51
CA THR A 236 -21.97 -8.37 -25.55
C THR A 236 -21.79 -9.84 -25.90
N ALA A 237 -21.81 -10.76 -24.92
CA ALA A 237 -21.71 -12.20 -25.19
C ALA A 237 -22.88 -12.70 -26.06
N VAL A 238 -24.10 -12.25 -25.78
CA VAL A 238 -25.29 -12.58 -26.57
C VAL A 238 -25.19 -11.98 -27.98
N GLY A 239 -24.79 -10.71 -28.09
CA GLY A 239 -24.60 -10.06 -29.40
C GLY A 239 -23.57 -10.79 -30.26
N LEU A 240 -22.46 -11.22 -29.66
CA LEU A 240 -21.40 -11.97 -30.36
C LEU A 240 -21.82 -13.40 -30.77
N TYR A 241 -22.85 -13.97 -30.14
CA TYR A 241 -23.33 -15.32 -30.46
C TYR A 241 -24.16 -15.37 -31.74
N ASP A 242 -24.99 -14.34 -31.98
CA ASP A 242 -25.93 -14.31 -33.10
C ASP A 242 -25.39 -13.63 -34.38
N ASP A 243 -24.15 -13.15 -34.35
CA ASP A 243 -23.57 -12.31 -35.41
C ASP A 243 -22.74 -13.06 -36.46
N ILE A 244 -22.48 -12.38 -37.59
CA ILE A 244 -21.75 -12.88 -38.78
C ILE A 244 -20.26 -13.22 -38.47
N GLY A 245 -19.76 -12.82 -37.31
CA GLY A 245 -18.37 -12.96 -36.89
C GLY A 245 -17.74 -11.61 -36.57
N LEU A 246 -16.94 -11.53 -35.50
CA LEU A 246 -16.35 -10.28 -35.02
C LEU A 246 -15.44 -9.64 -36.08
N THR A 247 -14.63 -10.43 -36.79
CA THR A 247 -13.67 -9.88 -37.75
C THR A 247 -14.34 -9.35 -39.01
N GLU A 248 -15.39 -10.04 -39.47
CA GLU A 248 -16.19 -9.62 -40.61
C GLU A 248 -17.02 -8.36 -40.30
N LEU A 249 -17.56 -8.26 -39.07
CA LEU A 249 -18.24 -7.05 -38.60
C LEU A 249 -17.30 -5.85 -38.59
N VAL A 250 -16.09 -6.00 -38.06
CA VAL A 250 -15.08 -4.93 -38.05
C VAL A 250 -14.66 -4.54 -39.46
N ALA A 251 -14.46 -5.51 -40.36
CA ALA A 251 -14.11 -5.24 -41.75
C ALA A 251 -15.21 -4.44 -42.49
N LYS A 252 -16.48 -4.80 -42.27
CA LYS A 252 -17.62 -4.07 -42.84
C LYS A 252 -17.75 -2.66 -42.26
N LEU A 253 -17.57 -2.51 -40.94
CA LEU A 253 -17.63 -1.22 -40.27
C LEU A 253 -16.51 -0.27 -40.73
N TRP A 254 -15.32 -0.80 -41.01
CA TRP A 254 -14.18 0.00 -41.47
C TRP A 254 -14.35 0.53 -42.89
N MET A 255 -15.17 -0.16 -43.70
CA MET A 255 -15.46 0.21 -45.09
C MET A 255 -16.81 0.95 -45.25
N ALA A 256 -17.54 1.15 -44.15
CA ALA A 256 -18.80 1.89 -44.09
C ALA A 256 -18.56 3.39 -43.85
#